data_AF-G2FB67-F1
#
_entry.id   AF-G2FB67-F1
#
_cell.length_a   1.000
_cell.length_b   1.000
_cell.length_c   1.000
_cell.angle_alpha   90.00
_cell.angle_beta   90.00
_cell.angle_gamma   90.00
#
_symmetry.space_group_name_H-M   'P 1'
#
loop_
_entity.id
_entity.type
_entity.pdbx_description
1 polymer ?
#
loop_
_entity_poly.entity_id
_entity_poly.type
_entity_poly.pdbx_seq_one_letter_code
_entity_poly.pdbx_strand_id
1 'polypeptide(L)'
;MFADDADSNIIQQAIEAGVSAYVVDGLADKRIKPLLEVAIARFRKHQSLKDELSRIKTSLEERKLIERAKGLLMKSKGCDEETAYQLLRKTAMSNNQRLADVARNLITSIELLA
;
A
#
# COMPACT_ATOMS: atom_id res chain seq x y z
N MET A 1 -11.30 22.19 -11.92
CA MET A 1 -10.63 22.96 -12.97
C MET A 1 -11.68 23.23 -14.04
N PHE A 2 -11.93 24.49 -14.36
CA PHE A 2 -12.88 24.88 -15.41
C PHE A 2 -12.07 25.12 -16.68
N ALA A 3 -12.48 24.53 -17.79
CA ALA A 3 -11.82 24.70 -19.08
C ALA A 3 -12.91 24.88 -20.15
N ASP A 4 -12.68 25.88 -21.01
CA ASP A 4 -13.62 26.36 -22.02
C ASP A 4 -13.67 25.45 -23.26
N ASP A 5 -12.74 24.50 -23.38
CA ASP A 5 -12.68 23.60 -24.52
C ASP A 5 -12.85 22.14 -24.08
N ALA A 6 -13.75 21.44 -24.76
CA ALA A 6 -14.06 20.03 -24.53
C ALA A 6 -12.98 19.11 -25.12
N ASP A 7 -11.71 19.44 -24.90
CA ASP A 7 -10.61 18.63 -25.38
C ASP A 7 -10.55 17.33 -24.56
N SER A 8 -10.94 16.23 -25.20
CA SER A 8 -10.94 14.87 -24.63
C SER A 8 -9.61 14.50 -23.97
N ASN A 9 -8.50 15.07 -24.47
CA ASN A 9 -7.16 14.87 -23.92
C ASN A 9 -6.97 15.54 -22.55
N ILE A 10 -7.53 16.73 -22.34
CA ILE A 10 -7.52 17.45 -21.05
C ILE A 10 -8.44 16.72 -20.04
N ILE A 11 -9.57 16.19 -20.52
CA ILE A 11 -10.49 15.37 -19.70
C ILE A 11 -9.78 14.11 -19.19
N GLN A 12 -9.07 13.42 -20.08
CA GLN A 12 -8.38 12.18 -19.76
C GLN A 12 -7.22 12.40 -18.79
N GLN A 13 -6.43 13.47 -18.99
CA GLN A 13 -5.38 13.88 -18.05
C GLN A 13 -5.95 14.29 -16.69
N ALA A 14 -7.10 14.98 -16.65
CA ALA A 14 -7.76 15.33 -15.40
C ALA A 14 -8.26 14.08 -14.65
N ILE A 15 -8.81 13.10 -15.35
CA ILE A 15 -9.24 11.82 -14.76
C ILE A 15 -8.03 11.03 -14.22
N GLU A 16 -6.93 10.96 -14.97
CA GLU A 16 -5.68 10.31 -14.52
C GLU A 16 -5.04 11.01 -13.31
N ALA A 17 -5.15 12.33 -13.23
CA ALA A 17 -4.74 13.13 -12.08
C ALA A 17 -5.66 12.96 -10.85
N GLY A 18 -6.74 12.17 -10.95
CA GLY A 18 -7.66 11.87 -9.85
C GLY A 18 -8.79 12.89 -9.66
N VAL A 19 -9.05 13.74 -10.66
CA VAL A 19 -10.18 14.68 -10.64
C VAL A 19 -11.48 13.89 -10.80
N SER A 20 -12.36 14.01 -9.81
CA SER A 20 -13.59 13.19 -9.74
C SER A 20 -14.77 13.73 -10.55
N ALA A 21 -14.67 14.97 -11.07
CA ALA A 21 -15.65 15.57 -11.97
C ALA A 21 -15.02 16.70 -12.83
N TYR A 22 -15.38 16.75 -14.12
CA TYR A 22 -15.02 17.79 -15.08
C TYR A 22 -16.33 18.36 -15.67
N VAL A 23 -16.45 19.69 -15.76
CA VAL A 23 -17.67 20.37 -16.25
C VAL A 23 -17.28 21.31 -17.38
N VAL A 24 -17.90 21.13 -18.53
CA VAL A 24 -17.83 22.05 -19.68
C VAL A 24 -19.14 22.82 -19.72
N ASP A 25 -19.03 24.14 -19.65
CA ASP A 25 -20.03 25.20 -19.89
C ASP A 25 -21.37 25.17 -19.11
N GLY A 26 -21.85 26.37 -18.72
CA GLY A 26 -23.21 26.61 -18.20
C GLY A 26 -23.53 26.06 -16.81
N LEU A 27 -22.93 26.62 -15.74
CA LEU A 27 -23.33 26.31 -14.36
C LEU A 27 -24.57 27.11 -13.92
N ALA A 28 -25.70 26.42 -13.75
CA ALA A 28 -26.76 26.90 -12.87
C ALA A 28 -26.39 26.49 -11.43
N ASP A 29 -26.34 27.44 -10.49
CA ASP A 29 -25.94 27.24 -9.06
C ASP A 29 -26.52 25.97 -8.43
N LYS A 30 -27.76 25.62 -8.80
CA LYS A 30 -28.49 24.44 -8.30
C LYS A 30 -27.82 23.09 -8.62
N ARG A 31 -26.90 23.02 -9.59
CA ARG A 31 -26.25 21.77 -10.04
C ARG A 31 -24.87 21.53 -9.43
N ILE A 32 -24.26 22.54 -8.80
CA ILE A 32 -22.90 22.45 -8.25
C ILE A 32 -22.86 21.48 -7.06
N LYS A 33 -23.80 21.62 -6.12
CA LYS A 33 -23.82 20.83 -4.89
C LYS A 33 -23.95 19.32 -5.14
N PRO A 34 -24.92 18.83 -5.93
CA PRO A 34 -25.03 17.39 -6.23
C PRO A 34 -23.79 16.84 -6.95
N LEU A 35 -23.20 17.62 -7.86
CA LEU A 35 -22.00 17.20 -8.57
C LEU A 35 -20.80 17.04 -7.62
N LEU A 36 -20.62 18.00 -6.70
CA LEU A 36 -19.57 17.96 -5.69
C LEU A 36 -19.76 16.78 -4.73
N GLU A 37 -21.00 16.49 -4.34
CA GLU A 37 -21.34 15.33 -3.49
C GLU A 37 -20.97 14.00 -4.18
N VAL A 38 -21.29 13.85 -5.48
CA VAL A 38 -20.90 12.66 -6.27
C VAL A 38 -19.38 12.58 -6.43
N ALA A 39 -18.70 13.71 -6.68
CA ALA A 39 -17.25 13.77 -6.80
C ALA A 39 -16.56 13.35 -5.49
N ILE A 40 -17.03 13.85 -4.34
CA ILE A 40 -16.51 13.46 -3.02
C ILE A 40 -16.76 11.98 -2.73
N ALA A 41 -17.95 11.47 -3.05
CA ALA A 41 -18.28 10.06 -2.85
C ALA A 41 -17.37 9.14 -3.69
N ARG A 42 -17.13 9.51 -4.96
CA ARG A 42 -16.20 8.80 -5.84
C ARG A 42 -14.77 8.86 -5.32
N PHE A 43 -14.30 10.03 -4.91
CA PHE A 43 -12.96 10.20 -4.35
C PHE A 43 -12.75 9.34 -3.11
N ARG A 44 -13.70 9.35 -2.16
CA ARG A 44 -13.62 8.52 -0.93
C ARG A 44 -13.59 7.03 -1.25
N LYS A 45 -14.42 6.57 -2.19
CA LYS A 45 -14.42 5.16 -2.62
C LYS A 45 -13.07 4.79 -3.25
N HIS A 46 -12.54 5.64 -4.11
CA HIS A 46 -11.24 5.41 -4.75
C HIS A 46 -10.09 5.39 -3.75
N GLN A 47 -10.09 6.33 -2.80
CA GLN A 47 -9.08 6.35 -1.72
C GLN A 47 -9.15 5.09 -0.86
N SER A 48 -10.35 4.65 -0.47
CA SER A 48 -10.50 3.41 0.31
C SER A 48 -9.90 2.20 -0.42
N LEU A 49 -10.13 2.08 -1.73
CA LEU A 49 -9.57 0.98 -2.54
C LEU A 49 -8.05 1.08 -2.65
N LYS A 50 -7.51 2.30 -2.83
CA LYS A 50 -6.05 2.52 -2.84
C LYS A 50 -5.41 2.14 -1.50
N ASP A 51 -6.03 2.53 -0.39
CA ASP A 51 -5.54 2.22 0.96
C ASP A 51 -5.59 0.72 1.25
N GLU A 52 -6.68 0.04 0.86
CA GLU A 52 -6.81 -1.41 0.98
C GLU A 52 -5.76 -2.15 0.16
N LEU A 53 -5.58 -1.75 -1.10
CA LEU A 53 -4.55 -2.31 -1.98
C LEU A 53 -3.14 -2.09 -1.40
N SER A 54 -2.87 -0.92 -0.84
CA SER A 54 -1.58 -0.65 -0.17
C SER A 54 -1.38 -1.57 1.04
N ARG A 55 -2.39 -1.73 1.90
CA ARG A 55 -2.32 -2.60 3.08
C ARG A 55 -2.07 -4.06 2.70
N ILE A 56 -2.77 -4.55 1.68
CA ILE A 56 -2.61 -5.93 1.19
C ILE A 56 -1.20 -6.13 0.63
N LYS A 57 -0.70 -5.20 -0.18
CA LYS A 57 0.67 -5.26 -0.71
C LYS A 57 1.71 -5.28 0.41
N THR A 58 1.57 -4.42 1.41
CA THR A 58 2.47 -4.41 2.58
C THR A 58 2.44 -5.73 3.32
N SER A 59 1.25 -6.28 3.62
CA SER A 59 1.11 -7.58 4.31
C SER A 59 1.76 -8.73 3.52
N LEU A 60 1.62 -8.74 2.19
CA LEU A 60 2.24 -9.74 1.35
C LEU A 60 3.77 -9.67 1.37
N GLU A 61 4.33 -8.46 1.28
CA GLU A 61 5.79 -8.25 1.36
C GLU A 61 6.33 -8.60 2.75
N GLU A 62 5.63 -8.23 3.82
CA GLU A 62 5.98 -8.63 5.19
C GLU A 62 6.00 -10.16 5.33
N ARG A 63 5.01 -10.88 4.78
CA ARG A 63 4.97 -12.34 4.81
C ARG A 63 6.15 -12.96 4.05
N LYS A 64 6.49 -12.46 2.85
CA LYS A 64 7.65 -12.94 2.08
C LYS A 64 8.96 -12.80 2.86
N LEU A 65 9.16 -11.66 3.54
CA LEU A 65 10.34 -11.42 4.37
C LEU A 65 10.41 -12.43 5.52
N ILE A 66 9.29 -12.68 6.20
CA ILE A 66 9.24 -13.63 7.31
C ILE A 66 9.56 -15.05 6.84
N GLU A 67 8.97 -15.51 5.74
CA GLU A 67 9.24 -16.83 5.17
C GLU A 67 10.72 -16.98 4.75
N ARG A 68 11.29 -15.97 4.11
CA ARG A 68 12.71 -15.97 3.72
C ARG A 68 13.62 -16.01 4.95
N ALA A 69 13.32 -15.23 5.99
CA ALA A 69 14.10 -15.23 7.23
C ALA A 69 14.02 -16.58 7.96
N LYS A 70 12.85 -17.22 8.00
CA LYS A 70 12.71 -18.59 8.52
C LYS A 70 13.60 -19.56 7.75
N GLY A 71 13.53 -19.56 6.42
CA GLY A 71 14.35 -20.44 5.58
C GLY A 71 15.86 -20.25 5.79
N LEU A 72 16.32 -19.01 5.97
CA LEU A 72 17.72 -18.72 6.31
C LEU A 72 18.09 -19.21 7.71
N LEU A 73 17.23 -19.02 8.71
CA LEU A 73 17.44 -19.52 10.07
C LEU A 73 17.50 -21.05 10.12
N MET A 74 16.60 -21.72 9.39
CA MET A 74 16.60 -23.18 9.26
C MET A 74 17.94 -23.68 8.68
N LYS A 75 18.45 -23.03 7.63
CA LYS A 75 19.74 -23.37 7.03
C LYS A 75 20.93 -23.07 7.94
N SER A 76 20.92 -21.93 8.61
CA SER A 76 22.03 -21.47 9.45
C SER A 76 22.13 -22.21 10.79
N LYS A 77 20.99 -22.54 11.41
CA LYS A 77 20.94 -23.19 12.73
C LYS A 77 20.53 -24.66 12.70
N GLY A 78 20.16 -25.20 11.53
CA GLY A 78 19.71 -26.58 11.40
C GLY A 78 18.44 -26.90 12.18
N CYS A 79 17.55 -25.92 12.36
CA CYS A 79 16.29 -26.08 13.08
C CYS A 79 15.10 -26.28 12.13
N ASP A 80 13.98 -26.74 12.68
CA ASP A 80 12.71 -26.82 11.96
C ASP A 80 12.05 -25.42 11.82
N GLU A 81 10.98 -25.38 11.03
CA GLU A 81 10.26 -24.14 10.72
C GLU A 81 9.64 -23.50 11.98
N GLU A 82 9.09 -24.34 12.86
CA GLU A 82 8.42 -23.88 14.07
C GLU A 82 9.42 -23.25 15.06
N THR A 83 10.57 -23.87 15.27
CA THR A 83 11.65 -23.29 16.07
C THR A 83 12.18 -22.00 15.46
N ALA A 84 12.34 -21.95 14.12
CA ALA A 84 12.77 -20.73 13.43
C ALA A 84 11.80 -19.56 13.63
N TYR A 85 10.49 -19.83 13.54
CA TYR A 85 9.46 -18.84 13.79
C TYR A 85 9.45 -18.36 15.25
N GLN A 86 9.55 -19.29 16.21
CA GLN A 86 9.62 -18.94 17.63
C GLN A 86 10.85 -18.07 17.94
N LEU A 87 12.00 -18.33 17.33
CA LEU A 87 13.20 -17.52 17.48
C LEU A 87 13.02 -16.11 16.91
N LEU A 88 12.45 -15.97 15.70
CA LEU A 88 12.13 -14.65 15.13
C LEU A 88 11.17 -13.88 16.03
N ARG A 89 10.11 -14.54 16.50
CA ARG A 89 9.11 -13.93 17.39
C ARG A 89 9.70 -13.50 18.72
N LYS A 90 10.54 -14.35 19.34
CA LYS A 90 11.23 -14.02 20.59
C LYS A 90 12.14 -12.81 20.43
N THR A 91 12.87 -12.74 19.32
CA THR A 91 13.76 -11.60 18.99
C THR A 91 12.98 -10.31 18.74
N ALA A 92 11.83 -10.41 18.06
CA ALA A 92 10.92 -9.28 17.86
C ALA A 92 10.38 -8.75 19.19
N MET A 93 9.97 -9.65 20.10
CA MET A 93 9.47 -9.27 21.42
C MET A 93 10.56 -8.65 22.30
N SER A 94 11.78 -9.20 22.31
CA SER A 94 12.88 -8.65 23.11
C SER A 94 13.32 -7.26 22.65
N ASN A 95 13.22 -6.98 21.35
CA ASN A 95 13.64 -5.71 20.77
C ASN A 95 12.50 -4.69 20.62
N ASN A 96 11.27 -5.04 21.03
CA ASN A 96 10.06 -4.25 20.81
C ASN A 96 9.88 -3.82 19.33
N GLN A 97 10.14 -4.75 18.42
CA GLN A 97 10.11 -4.53 16.97
C GLN A 97 9.03 -5.38 16.31
N ARG A 98 8.57 -4.96 15.13
CA ARG A 98 7.63 -5.78 14.33
C ARG A 98 8.40 -6.98 13.77
N LEU A 99 7.71 -8.12 13.65
CA LEU A 99 8.31 -9.36 13.18
C LEU A 99 8.96 -9.23 11.80
N ALA A 100 8.32 -8.47 10.89
CA ALA A 100 8.84 -8.21 9.55
C ALA A 100 10.14 -7.39 9.57
N ASP A 101 10.30 -6.47 10.52
CA ASP A 101 11.52 -5.66 10.63
C ASP A 101 12.70 -6.51 11.14
N VAL A 102 12.46 -7.38 12.12
CA VAL A 102 13.46 -8.36 12.56
C VAL A 102 13.83 -9.32 11.43
N ALA A 103 12.84 -9.82 10.69
CA ALA A 103 13.08 -10.67 9.53
C ALA A 103 13.96 -9.98 8.48
N ARG A 104 13.68 -8.70 8.17
CA ARG A 104 14.50 -7.88 7.26
C ARG A 104 15.93 -7.72 7.77
N ASN A 105 16.10 -7.32 9.03
CA ASN A 105 17.41 -7.13 9.64
C ASN A 105 18.25 -8.42 9.65
N LEU A 106 17.60 -9.56 9.88
CA LEU A 106 18.24 -10.87 9.86
C LEU A 106 18.71 -11.25 8.44
N ILE A 107 17.86 -11.04 7.43
CA ILE A 107 18.23 -11.27 6.03
C ILE A 107 19.44 -10.41 5.66
N THR A 108 19.40 -9.12 5.95
CA THR A 108 20.51 -8.20 5.66
C THR A 108 21.78 -8.60 6.39
N SER A 109 21.69 -8.99 7.67
CA SER A 109 22.86 -9.44 8.44
C SER A 109 23.50 -10.69 7.83
N ILE A 110 22.71 -11.66 7.37
CA ILE A 110 23.23 -12.89 6.76
C ILE A 110 23.83 -12.60 5.38
N GLU A 111 23.20 -11.74 4.58
CA GLU A 111 23.71 -11.35 3.27
C GLU A 111 25.02 -10.56 3.34
N LEU A 112 25.26 -9.81 4.43
CA LEU A 112 26.53 -9.11 4.67
C LEU A 112 27.65 -10.03 5.17
N LEU A 113 27.31 -11.21 5.69
CA LEU A 113 28.25 -12.20 6.23
C LEU A 113 28.56 -13.35 5.26
N ALA A 114 27.89 -13.39 4.10
CA ALA A 114 28.07 -14.37 3.02
C ALA A 114 29.02 -13.83 1.94
#